data_AF-A0A3S2B877-F1
#
_entry.id   AF-A0A3S2B877-F1
#
_cell.length_a   1.000
_cell.length_b   1.000
_cell.length_c   1.000
_cell.angle_alpha   90.00
_cell.angle_beta   90.00
_cell.angle_gamma   90.00
#
_symmetry.space_group_name_H-M   'P 1'
#
loop_
_entity.id
_entity.type
_entity.pdbx_description
1 polymer ?
#
loop_
_entity_poly.entity_id
_entity_poly.type
_entity_poly.pdbx_seq_one_letter_code
_entity_poly.pdbx_strand_id
1 'polypeptide(L)'
;DPMPRSRGSFGFNSLGLADFSGNVWEWTSTCYVRTTLVADGSGVASSVDNCGVHVLEGLHRAYMSNFVSDGKSGGCAVGTPPDNLGFRLIRDHRGWANRILGYLGIA
;
A
#
# COMPACT_ATOMS: atom_id res chain seq x y z
N ASP A 1 8.29 11.33 19.04
CA ASP A 1 8.66 10.05 19.67
C ASP A 1 8.48 8.98 18.61
N PRO A 2 9.56 8.32 18.16
CA PRO A 2 9.50 7.36 17.06
C PRO A 2 8.80 6.06 17.42
N MET A 3 8.47 5.80 18.70
CA MET A 3 7.83 4.55 19.08
C MET A 3 6.39 4.46 18.53
N PRO A 4 6.01 3.38 17.80
CA PRO A 4 4.62 3.14 17.43
C PRO A 4 3.71 3.10 18.67
N ARG A 5 2.53 3.72 18.57
CA ARG A 5 1.51 3.69 19.61
C ARG A 5 0.71 2.40 19.56
N SER A 6 0.00 2.11 20.65
CA SER A 6 -0.94 0.99 20.71
C SER A 6 -2.02 1.11 19.63
N ARG A 7 -2.52 -0.04 19.16
CA ARG A 7 -3.56 -0.09 18.12
C ARG A 7 -4.79 0.72 18.50
N GLY A 8 -5.34 1.46 17.55
CA GLY A 8 -6.50 2.34 17.73
C GLY A 8 -6.15 3.76 18.19
N SER A 9 -4.88 4.05 18.49
CA SER A 9 -4.45 5.39 18.92
C SER A 9 -4.65 6.48 17.86
N PHE A 10 -4.80 6.08 16.58
CA PHE A 10 -5.04 6.97 15.45
C PHE A 10 -6.48 6.85 14.92
N GLY A 11 -7.38 6.26 15.72
CA GLY A 11 -8.80 6.15 15.43
C GLY A 11 -9.18 5.01 14.49
N PHE A 12 -10.48 4.88 14.28
CA PHE A 12 -11.09 3.86 13.41
C PHE A 12 -11.89 4.55 12.31
N ASN A 13 -11.85 4.02 11.10
CA ASN A 13 -12.75 4.45 10.03
C ASN A 13 -14.12 3.76 10.14
N SER A 14 -15.06 4.12 9.27
CA SER A 14 -16.42 3.55 9.22
C SER A 14 -16.49 2.06 8.92
N LEU A 15 -15.38 1.44 8.49
CA LEU A 15 -15.25 0.00 8.23
C LEU A 15 -14.62 -0.74 9.42
N GLY A 16 -14.37 -0.06 10.54
CA GLY A 16 -13.76 -0.64 11.74
C GLY A 16 -12.25 -0.90 11.60
N LEU A 17 -11.59 -0.29 10.62
CA LEU A 17 -10.14 -0.40 10.46
C LEU A 17 -9.44 0.68 11.28
N ALA A 18 -8.51 0.24 12.14
CA ALA A 18 -7.73 1.12 13.00
C ALA A 18 -6.49 1.69 12.29
N ASP A 19 -6.11 2.89 12.70
CA ASP A 19 -4.80 3.52 12.50
C ASP A 19 -4.39 3.89 11.07
N PHE A 20 -5.34 4.02 10.14
CA PHE A 20 -5.04 4.49 8.77
C PHE A 20 -4.45 5.91 8.70
N SER A 21 -4.64 6.73 9.74
CA SER A 21 -4.16 8.12 9.78
C SER A 21 -2.76 8.28 10.41
N GLY A 22 -2.07 7.20 10.78
CA GLY A 22 -0.73 7.30 11.34
C GLY A 22 -0.15 6.00 11.88
N ASN A 23 0.71 6.11 12.90
CA ASN A 23 1.51 5.04 13.49
C ASN A 23 2.69 4.59 12.62
N VAL A 24 2.41 4.14 11.39
CA VAL A 24 3.39 3.61 10.44
C VAL A 24 3.00 4.00 9.02
N TRP A 25 3.94 3.95 8.08
CA TRP A 25 3.59 3.67 6.70
C TRP A 25 3.19 2.21 6.52
N GLU A 26 2.20 1.96 5.68
CA GLU A 26 1.76 0.62 5.31
C GLU A 26 2.32 0.28 3.92
N TRP A 27 3.23 -0.70 3.88
CA TRP A 27 3.72 -1.28 2.65
C TRP A 27 2.59 -2.00 1.90
N THR A 28 2.54 -1.78 0.58
CA THR A 28 1.58 -2.45 -0.31
C THR A 28 2.31 -3.22 -1.41
N SER A 29 1.68 -4.26 -1.94
CA SER A 29 2.19 -5.00 -3.10
C SER A 29 2.08 -4.21 -4.41
N THR A 30 1.54 -2.99 -4.40
CA THR A 30 1.36 -2.16 -5.59
C THR A 30 2.71 -1.64 -6.07
N CYS A 31 3.04 -1.89 -7.34
CA CYS A 31 4.25 -1.37 -7.95
C CYS A 31 4.12 0.13 -8.26
N TYR A 32 5.25 0.84 -8.30
CA TYR A 32 5.28 2.19 -8.87
C TYR A 32 4.97 2.10 -10.37
N VAL A 33 4.01 2.91 -10.83
CA VAL A 33 3.63 2.97 -12.25
C VAL A 33 3.87 4.37 -12.77
N ARG A 34 4.69 4.49 -13.82
CA ARG A 34 4.81 5.73 -14.58
C ARG A 34 3.79 5.70 -15.71
N THR A 35 2.84 6.62 -15.66
CA THR A 35 1.76 6.73 -16.66
C THR A 35 1.96 7.99 -17.51
N THR A 36 1.91 7.85 -18.82
CA THR A 36 1.87 8.96 -19.79
C THR A 36 0.43 9.14 -20.23
N LEU A 37 -0.12 10.34 -20.07
CA LEU A 37 -1.48 10.66 -20.50
C LEU A 37 -1.49 11.10 -21.97
N VAL A 38 -2.60 10.85 -22.66
CA VAL A 38 -2.83 11.41 -24.01
C VAL A 38 -2.96 12.94 -23.89
N ALA A 39 -2.45 13.67 -24.87
CA ALA A 39 -2.41 15.14 -24.84
C ALA A 39 -3.80 15.79 -24.72
N ASP A 40 -4.86 15.13 -25.21
CA ASP A 40 -6.25 15.58 -25.13
C ASP A 40 -6.96 15.19 -23.83
N GLY A 41 -6.26 14.49 -22.92
CA GLY A 41 -6.81 14.01 -21.65
C GLY A 41 -7.79 12.84 -21.77
N SER A 42 -7.98 12.25 -22.96
CA SER A 42 -8.92 11.15 -23.18
C SER A 42 -8.54 9.84 -22.49
N GLY A 43 -7.29 9.70 -22.03
CA GLY A 43 -6.86 8.54 -21.28
C GLY A 43 -5.36 8.40 -21.14
N VAL A 44 -4.93 7.15 -21.03
CA VAL A 44 -3.53 6.74 -20.88
C VAL A 44 -2.94 6.40 -22.24
N ALA A 45 -1.87 7.08 -22.63
CA ALA A 45 -1.10 6.79 -23.84
C ALA A 45 -0.15 5.60 -23.62
N SER A 46 0.48 5.51 -22.45
CA SER A 46 1.36 4.39 -22.06
C SER A 46 1.54 4.30 -20.56
N SER A 47 1.86 3.11 -20.05
CA SER A 47 2.25 2.87 -18.67
C SER A 47 3.48 1.97 -18.59
N VAL A 48 4.33 2.22 -17.59
CA VAL A 48 5.50 1.38 -17.30
C VAL A 48 5.48 1.03 -15.82
N ASP A 49 5.44 -0.26 -15.53
CA ASP A 49 5.47 -0.79 -14.17
C ASP A 49 6.93 -0.97 -13.72
N ASN A 50 7.24 -0.44 -12.55
CA ASN A 50 8.54 -0.60 -11.90
C ASN A 50 8.36 -1.24 -10.52
N CYS A 51 8.31 -2.58 -10.51
CA CYS A 51 8.13 -3.37 -9.29
C CYS A 51 9.41 -3.50 -8.44
N GLY A 52 10.49 -2.79 -8.79
CA GLY A 52 11.60 -2.55 -7.86
C GLY A 52 11.24 -1.53 -6.78
N VAL A 53 10.14 -0.79 -6.97
CA VAL A 53 9.65 0.25 -6.07
C VAL A 53 8.18 0.00 -5.78
N HIS A 54 7.80 0.00 -4.51
CA HIS A 54 6.43 -0.20 -4.06
C HIS A 54 5.82 1.05 -3.46
N VAL A 55 4.49 1.18 -3.62
CA VAL A 55 3.71 2.27 -3.02
C VAL A 55 3.50 1.98 -1.55
N LEU A 56 3.78 2.97 -0.71
CA LEU A 56 3.43 3.00 0.69
C LEU A 56 2.26 3.95 0.90
N GLU A 57 1.33 3.59 1.77
CA GLU A 57 0.19 4.42 2.14
C GLU A 57 0.18 4.69 3.65
N GLY A 58 -0.70 5.58 4.11
CA GLY A 58 -0.80 6.04 5.49
C GLY A 58 -1.18 7.52 5.53
N LEU A 59 -0.51 8.31 6.36
CA LEU A 59 -0.75 9.76 6.44
C LEU A 59 -0.54 10.47 5.09
N HIS A 60 0.48 10.05 4.33
CA HIS A 60 0.76 10.51 2.97
C HIS A 60 1.40 9.38 2.17
N ARG A 61 1.16 9.38 0.85
CA ARG A 61 1.74 8.40 -0.08
C ARG A 61 3.26 8.57 -0.16
N ALA A 62 3.95 7.43 -0.23
CA ALA A 62 5.39 7.37 -0.49
C ALA A 62 5.75 6.20 -1.40
N TYR A 63 7.01 6.18 -1.84
CA TYR A 63 7.55 5.14 -2.73
C TYR A 63 8.83 4.57 -2.12
N MET A 64 8.90 3.24 -2.00
CA MET A 64 10.01 2.54 -1.34
C MET A 64 10.65 1.53 -2.29
N SER A 65 11.96 1.63 -2.47
CA SER A 65 12.73 0.65 -3.25
C SER A 65 12.99 -0.62 -2.44
N ASN A 66 12.93 -1.78 -3.11
CA ASN A 66 13.23 -3.08 -2.51
C ASN A 66 14.69 -3.21 -2.03
N PHE A 67 15.58 -2.33 -2.48
CA PHE A 67 17.02 -2.36 -2.14
C PHE A 67 17.38 -1.56 -0.90
N VAL A 68 16.42 -0.92 -0.23
CA VAL A 68 16.72 -0.14 0.99
C VAL A 68 16.43 -0.95 2.24
N SER A 69 17.44 -1.06 3.11
CA SER A 69 17.33 -1.73 4.41
C SER A 69 16.73 -0.84 5.50
N ASP A 70 17.00 0.48 5.45
CA ASP A 70 16.41 1.46 6.35
C ASP A 70 15.13 2.08 5.75
N GLY A 71 13.99 1.51 6.13
CA GLY A 71 12.68 1.98 5.67
C GLY A 71 12.32 3.41 6.09
N LYS A 72 13.03 4.01 7.06
CA LYS A 72 12.80 5.40 7.47
C LYS A 72 13.38 6.40 6.49
N SER A 73 14.60 6.16 6.00
CA SER A 73 15.35 7.07 5.13
C SER A 73 15.30 6.68 3.65
N GLY A 74 14.84 5.46 3.33
CA GLY A 74 14.82 4.92 1.97
C GLY A 74 13.69 5.37 1.06
N GLY A 75 12.64 5.96 1.63
CA GLY A 75 11.43 6.31 0.90
C GLY A 75 11.48 7.72 0.31
N CYS A 76 10.95 7.89 -0.90
CA CYS A 76 10.61 9.21 -1.42
C CYS A 76 9.16 9.53 -1.10
N ALA A 77 8.92 10.68 -0.45
CA ALA A 77 7.59 11.09 0.00
C ALA A 77 7.40 12.60 -0.08
N VAL A 78 6.14 13.03 -0.02
CA VAL A 78 5.78 14.45 0.15
C VAL A 78 5.49 14.70 1.61
N GLY A 79 6.23 15.64 2.23
CA GLY A 79 6.10 15.97 3.65
C GLY A 79 7.11 15.24 4.54
N THR A 80 6.94 15.33 5.85
CA THR A 80 7.79 14.65 6.83
C THR A 80 7.39 13.18 6.92
N PRO A 81 8.27 12.22 6.58
CA PRO A 81 7.95 10.81 6.65
C PRO A 81 7.66 10.37 8.09
N PRO A 82 6.76 9.40 8.31
CA PRO A 82 6.65 8.75 9.61
C PRO A 82 7.96 8.01 9.93
N ASP A 83 8.26 7.86 11.22
CA ASP A 83 9.50 7.23 11.66
C ASP A 83 9.54 5.70 11.43
N ASN A 84 8.41 5.08 11.06
CA ASN A 84 8.24 3.62 11.03
C ASN A 84 7.57 3.14 9.74
N LEU A 85 8.02 1.97 9.27
CA LEU A 85 7.44 1.22 8.17
C LEU A 85 6.88 -0.12 8.67
N GLY A 86 5.64 -0.42 8.31
CA GLY A 86 4.95 -1.67 8.61
C GLY A 86 4.14 -2.15 7.42
N PHE A 87 3.16 -3.01 7.69
CA PHE A 87 2.25 -3.53 6.68
C PHE A 87 0.94 -4.00 7.30
N ARG A 88 -0.07 -4.20 6.46
CA ARG A 88 -1.35 -4.79 6.83
C ARG A 88 -1.63 -6.00 5.97
N LEU A 89 -2.08 -7.07 6.61
CA LEU A 89 -2.48 -8.28 5.91
C LEU A 89 -3.89 -8.11 5.32
N ILE A 90 -4.02 -8.51 4.06
CA ILE A 90 -5.30 -8.56 3.35
C ILE A 90 -5.53 -10.03 3.00
N ARG A 91 -6.76 -10.50 3.20
CA ARG A 91 -7.17 -11.85 2.82
C ARG A 91 -8.30 -11.75 1.81
N ASP A 92 -8.11 -12.37 0.66
CA ASP A 92 -9.18 -12.55 -0.32
C ASP A 92 -10.27 -13.47 0.26
N HIS A 93 -11.50 -12.97 0.26
CA HIS A 93 -12.66 -13.75 0.66
C HIS A 93 -13.36 -14.31 -0.57
N ARG A 94 -12.77 -15.36 -1.15
CA ARG A 94 -13.42 -16.14 -2.21
C ARG A 94 -14.80 -16.58 -1.73
N GLY A 95 -15.85 -16.16 -2.45
CA GLY A 95 -17.22 -16.56 -2.18
C GLY A 95 -17.37 -18.09 -2.10
N TRP A 96 -18.45 -18.56 -1.49
CA TRP A 96 -18.68 -20.00 -1.28
C TRP A 96 -18.58 -20.82 -2.59
N ALA A 97 -19.02 -20.25 -3.72
CA ALA A 97 -18.86 -20.86 -5.04
C ALA A 97 -17.39 -21.08 -5.43
N ASN A 98 -16.53 -20.07 -5.27
CA ASN A 98 -15.09 -20.19 -5.56
C ASN A 98 -14.37 -21.13 -4.59
N ARG A 99 -14.86 -21.25 -3.34
CA ARG A 99 -14.36 -22.28 -2.41
C ARG A 99 -14.71 -23.68 -2.89
N ILE A 100 -15.96 -23.93 -3.29
CA ILE A 100 -16.39 -25.23 -3.80
C ILE A 100 -15.68 -25.57 -5.11
N LEU A 101 -15.55 -24.62 -6.03
CA LEU A 101 -14.82 -24.81 -7.28
C LEU A 101 -13.34 -25.14 -7.03
N GLY A 102 -12.70 -24.48 -6.06
CA GLY A 102 -11.35 -24.83 -5.62
C GLY A 102 -11.26 -26.23 -5.02
N TYR A 103 -12.24 -26.67 -4.23
CA TYR A 103 -12.30 -28.05 -3.71
C TYR A 103 -12.50 -29.10 -4.81
N LEU A 104 -13.22 -28.75 -5.87
CA LEU A 104 -13.48 -29.63 -7.02
C LEU A 104 -12.37 -29.56 -8.09
N GLY A 105 -11.33 -28.73 -7.90
CA GLY A 105 -10.23 -28.57 -8.84
C GLY A 105 -10.60 -27.84 -10.14
N ILE A 106 -11.67 -27.04 -10.12
CA ILE A 106 -12.22 -26.33 -11.28
C ILE A 106 -11.73 -24.85 -11.33
N ALA A 107 -11.02 -24.39 -10.29
CA ALA A 107 -10.47 -23.03 -10.18
C ALA A 107 -9.05 -23.01 -9.60
#